data_AF-A0A0F7FB26-F1
#
_entry.id   AF-A0A0F7FB26-F1
#
_cell.length_a   1.000
_cell.length_b   1.000
_cell.length_c   1.000
_cell.angle_alpha   90.00
_cell.angle_beta   90.00
_cell.angle_gamma   90.00
#
_symmetry.space_group_name_H-M   'P 1'
#
loop_
_entity.id
_entity.type
_entity.pdbx_description
1 polymer ?
#
loop_
_entity_poly.entity_id
_entity_poly.type
_entity_poly.pdbx_seq_one_letter_code
_entity_poly.pdbx_strand_id
1 'polypeptide(L)'
;MNKDIQVDEAVIHSFHQMWDGFPGIARLINKKHVVLASNKTAEQKGFTEGIVCARVGAPESHKGCMANVMLKTQTAQLDRTAEDKVRGWIPVEGYEELFVHFTLAIPEKK
;
A
#
# COMPACT_ATOMS: atom_id res chain seq x y z
N MET A 1 8.45 -22.06 -5.98
CA MET A 1 7.39 -21.03 -6.09
C MET A 1 6.38 -21.32 -4.99
N ASN A 2 6.24 -20.43 -4.02
CA ASN A 2 5.30 -20.58 -2.91
C ASN A 2 3.87 -20.42 -3.41
N LYS A 3 3.02 -21.41 -3.13
CA LYS A 3 1.63 -21.57 -3.60
C LYS A 3 0.59 -20.79 -2.79
N ASP A 4 0.99 -19.81 -1.99
CA ASP A 4 0.16 -19.43 -0.84
C ASP A 4 -0.73 -18.19 -0.99
N ILE A 5 -0.73 -17.48 -2.11
CA ILE A 5 -1.77 -16.47 -2.38
C ILE A 5 -1.97 -16.39 -3.90
N GLN A 6 -2.96 -17.12 -4.41
CA GLN A 6 -3.44 -16.93 -5.78
C GLN A 6 -4.30 -15.66 -5.75
N VAL A 7 -3.65 -14.50 -5.86
CA VAL A 7 -4.35 -13.22 -6.01
C VAL A 7 -5.02 -13.25 -7.37
N ASP A 8 -6.30 -12.91 -7.43
CA ASP A 8 -7.03 -12.77 -8.69
C ASP A 8 -6.31 -11.74 -9.58
N GLU A 9 -5.90 -12.17 -10.78
CA GLU A 9 -5.25 -11.30 -11.76
C GLU A 9 -6.12 -10.08 -12.09
N ALA A 10 -7.44 -10.20 -11.99
CA ALA A 10 -8.36 -9.08 -12.17
C ALA A 10 -8.17 -7.98 -11.11
N VAL A 11 -7.81 -8.33 -9.87
CA VAL A 11 -7.53 -7.33 -8.80
C VAL A 11 -6.22 -6.61 -9.08
N ILE A 12 -5.19 -7.33 -9.51
CA ILE A 12 -3.91 -6.73 -9.90
C ILE A 12 -4.10 -5.80 -11.10
N HIS A 13 -4.86 -6.24 -12.11
CA HIS A 13 -5.21 -5.43 -13.26
C HIS A 13 -5.95 -4.14 -12.84
N SER A 14 -6.98 -4.26 -11.99
CA SER A 14 -7.75 -3.13 -11.48
C SER A 14 -6.88 -2.16 -10.67
N PHE A 15 -5.94 -2.69 -9.89
CA PHE A 15 -4.95 -1.88 -9.17
C PHE A 15 -4.16 -1.01 -10.14
N HIS A 16 -3.59 -1.59 -11.20
CA HIS A 16 -2.81 -0.83 -12.19
C HIS A 16 -3.66 0.22 -12.92
N GLN A 17 -4.89 -0.14 -13.32
CA GLN A 17 -5.83 0.81 -13.94
C GLN A 17 -6.09 2.05 -13.07
N MET A 18 -6.17 1.87 -11.75
CA MET A 18 -6.49 2.96 -10.82
C MET A 18 -5.27 3.72 -10.32
N TRP A 19 -4.15 3.04 -10.07
CA TRP A 19 -3.06 3.55 -9.25
C TRP A 19 -1.76 3.84 -10.01
N ASP A 20 -1.61 3.39 -11.26
CA ASP A 20 -0.41 3.69 -12.04
C ASP A 20 -0.28 5.18 -12.38
N GLY A 21 -1.42 5.87 -12.57
CA GLY A 21 -1.48 7.32 -12.77
C GLY A 21 -1.48 8.14 -11.47
N PHE A 22 -1.51 7.50 -10.30
CA PHE A 22 -1.57 8.20 -9.02
C PHE A 22 -0.26 8.96 -8.75
N PRO A 23 -0.30 10.26 -8.37
CA PRO A 23 0.92 11.08 -8.21
C PRO A 23 1.75 10.72 -6.97
N GLY A 24 1.26 9.82 -6.12
CA GLY A 24 1.96 9.32 -4.94
C GLY A 24 2.50 7.90 -5.11
N ILE A 25 2.94 7.33 -4.00
CA ILE A 25 3.27 5.90 -3.88
C ILE A 25 1.97 5.16 -3.66
N ALA A 26 1.72 4.08 -4.39
CA ALA A 26 0.61 3.16 -4.14
C ALA A 26 1.07 1.71 -4.29
N ARG A 27 0.63 0.84 -3.39
CA ARG A 27 0.97 -0.59 -3.36
C ARG A 27 -0.25 -1.40 -2.98
N LEU A 28 -0.50 -2.48 -3.68
CA LEU A 28 -1.41 -3.54 -3.25
C LEU A 28 -0.64 -4.48 -2.32
N ILE A 29 -1.17 -4.74 -1.14
CA ILE A 29 -0.51 -5.49 -0.07
C ILE A 29 -1.51 -6.48 0.54
N ASN A 30 -1.04 -7.68 0.90
CA ASN A 30 -1.87 -8.65 1.62
C ASN A 30 -1.71 -8.56 3.16
N LYS A 31 -2.53 -9.31 3.91
CA LYS A 31 -2.47 -9.40 5.37
C LYS A 31 -1.11 -9.82 5.95
N LYS A 32 -0.26 -10.49 5.16
CA LYS A 32 1.12 -10.85 5.53
C LYS A 32 2.11 -9.72 5.23
N HIS A 33 1.63 -8.54 4.88
CA HIS A 33 2.40 -7.34 4.55
C HIS A 33 3.30 -7.50 3.32
N VAL A 34 3.02 -8.49 2.46
CA VAL A 34 3.75 -8.70 1.21
C VAL A 34 3.12 -7.86 0.11
N VAL A 35 3.96 -7.13 -0.62
CA VAL A 35 3.58 -6.34 -1.79
C VAL A 35 3.23 -7.29 -2.94
N LEU A 36 2.05 -7.10 -3.51
CA LEU A 36 1.50 -7.91 -4.61
C LEU A 36 1.55 -7.17 -5.95
N ALA A 37 1.42 -5.84 -5.92
CA ALA A 37 1.56 -4.96 -7.06
C ALA A 37 1.98 -3.57 -6.57
N SER A 38 2.66 -2.80 -7.41
CA SER A 38 3.12 -1.45 -7.09
C SER A 38 2.97 -0.54 -8.28
N ASN A 39 2.64 0.73 -8.03
CA ASN A 39 2.73 1.72 -9.10
C ASN A 39 4.20 2.07 -9.36
N LYS A 40 4.48 2.68 -10.52
CA LYS A 40 5.84 3.03 -10.94
C LYS A 40 6.62 3.83 -9.88
N THR A 41 5.97 4.77 -9.20
CA THR A 41 6.59 5.59 -8.15
C THR A 41 6.99 4.74 -6.94
N ALA A 42 6.17 3.77 -6.55
CA ALA A 42 6.48 2.84 -5.45
C ALA A 42 7.63 1.89 -5.80
N GLU A 43 7.63 1.34 -7.01
CA GLU A 43 8.70 0.46 -7.50
C GLU A 43 10.06 1.17 -7.49
N GLN A 44 10.12 2.42 -7.97
CA GLN A 44 11.33 3.25 -7.95
C GLN A 44 11.87 3.51 -6.54
N LYS A 45 11.04 3.35 -5.50
CA LYS A 45 11.42 3.46 -4.09
C LYS A 45 11.74 2.11 -3.44
N GLY A 46 11.75 1.03 -4.23
CA GLY A 46 12.12 -0.32 -3.78
C GLY A 46 10.95 -1.18 -3.29
N PHE A 47 9.71 -0.69 -3.38
CA PHE A 47 8.52 -1.51 -3.12
C PHE A 47 8.23 -2.36 -4.35
N THR A 48 8.92 -3.49 -4.47
CA THR A 48 8.76 -4.45 -5.55
C THR A 48 7.90 -5.63 -5.10
N GLU A 49 7.27 -6.33 -6.04
CA GLU A 49 6.44 -7.49 -5.73
C GLU A 49 7.21 -8.57 -4.95
N GLY A 50 6.52 -9.22 -4.01
CA GLY A 50 7.09 -10.26 -3.16
C GLY A 50 7.85 -9.76 -1.93
N ILE A 51 8.14 -8.45 -1.83
CA ILE A 51 8.80 -7.91 -0.64
C ILE A 51 7.81 -7.66 0.49
N VAL A 52 8.26 -7.87 1.74
CA VAL A 52 7.53 -7.38 2.92
C VAL A 52 7.71 -5.87 3.00
N CYS A 53 6.61 -5.10 3.03
CA CYS A 53 6.67 -3.64 2.92
C CYS A 53 7.57 -2.98 3.99
N ALA A 54 7.62 -3.56 5.20
CA ALA A 54 8.46 -3.09 6.30
C ALA A 54 9.98 -3.27 6.09
N ARG A 55 10.40 -4.02 5.06
CA ARG A 55 11.81 -4.20 4.70
C ARG A 55 12.36 -3.13 3.77
N VAL A 56 11.51 -2.24 3.26
CA VAL A 56 11.91 -1.12 2.41
C VAL A 56 12.13 0.12 3.29
N GLY A 57 13.34 0.66 3.27
CA GLY A 57 13.74 1.80 4.11
C GLY A 57 14.10 1.39 5.55
N ALA A 58 14.21 2.38 6.43
CA ALA A 58 14.55 2.15 7.84
C ALA A 58 13.33 1.61 8.64
N PRO A 59 13.52 0.68 9.60
CA PRO A 59 12.44 0.15 10.43
C PRO A 59 11.56 1.22 11.09
N GLU A 60 12.17 2.33 11.51
CA GLU A 60 11.52 3.46 12.16
C GLU A 60 10.46 4.12 11.26
N SER A 61 10.64 4.04 9.93
CA SER A 61 9.68 4.57 8.94
C SER A 61 8.35 3.81 8.95
N HIS A 62 8.33 2.60 9.51
CA HIS A 62 7.15 1.75 9.64
C HIS A 62 6.51 1.80 11.04
N LYS A 63 7.08 2.60 11.96
CA LYS A 63 6.47 2.82 13.27
C LYS A 63 5.10 3.48 13.11
N GLY A 64 4.11 2.96 13.85
CA GLY A 64 2.73 3.45 13.77
C GLY A 64 1.98 3.02 12.50
N CYS A 65 2.40 1.94 11.84
CA CYS A 65 1.64 1.37 10.72
C CYS A 65 0.19 1.03 11.14
N MET A 66 -0.79 1.55 10.40
CA MET A 66 -2.21 1.34 10.67
C MET A 66 -2.79 0.12 9.91
N ALA A 67 -1.97 -0.66 9.22
CA ALA A 67 -2.43 -1.82 8.44
C ALA A 67 -3.20 -2.84 9.28
N ASN A 68 -2.72 -3.18 10.47
CA ASN A 68 -3.41 -4.13 11.35
C ASN A 68 -4.73 -3.56 11.90
N VAL A 69 -4.81 -2.24 12.11
CA VAL A 69 -6.06 -1.58 12.53
C VAL A 69 -7.06 -1.67 11.39
N MET A 70 -6.64 -1.30 10.16
CA MET A 70 -7.45 -1.39 8.96
C MET A 70 -7.93 -2.83 8.69
N LEU A 71 -7.05 -3.83 8.75
CA LEU A 71 -7.40 -5.24 8.55
C LEU A 71 -8.41 -5.74 9.60
N LYS A 72 -8.32 -5.26 10.84
CA LYS A 72 -9.25 -5.63 11.90
C LYS A 72 -10.63 -4.98 11.74
N THR A 73 -10.67 -3.72 11.32
CA THR A 73 -11.91 -2.93 11.24
C THR A 73 -12.55 -2.96 9.86
N GLN A 74 -11.81 -3.44 8.85
CA GLN A 74 -12.16 -3.33 7.42
C GLN A 74 -12.58 -1.91 7.03
N THR A 75 -12.00 -0.91 7.70
CA THR A 75 -12.31 0.51 7.52
C THR A 75 -11.02 1.23 7.15
N ALA A 76 -11.08 2.08 6.12
CA ALA A 76 -9.93 2.85 5.68
C ALA A 76 -9.31 3.65 6.84
N GLN A 77 -7.99 3.64 6.92
CA GLN A 77 -7.22 4.38 7.92
C GLN A 77 -6.39 5.45 7.22
N LEU A 78 -6.20 6.58 7.90
CA LEU A 78 -5.39 7.69 7.42
C LEU A 78 -4.51 8.18 8.55
N ASP A 79 -3.27 8.54 8.24
CA ASP A 79 -2.45 9.32 9.15
C ASP A 79 -1.62 10.37 8.41
N ARG A 80 -1.10 11.30 9.21
CA ARG A 80 -0.20 12.36 8.78
C ARG A 80 0.96 12.41 9.76
N THR A 81 1.96 11.58 9.51
CA THR A 81 3.16 11.48 10.35
C THR A 81 4.20 12.57 10.08
N ALA A 82 4.05 13.32 8.98
CA ALA A 82 4.82 14.52 8.70
C ALA A 82 3.92 15.59 8.08
N GLU A 83 4.35 16.85 8.14
CA GLU A 83 3.57 17.98 7.64
C GLU A 83 3.33 17.90 6.13
N ASP A 84 4.26 17.33 5.37
CA ASP A 84 4.28 17.37 3.92
C ASP A 84 3.68 16.14 3.23
N LYS A 85 3.14 15.18 3.99
CA LYS A 85 2.59 13.95 3.40
C LYS A 85 1.49 13.29 4.23
N VAL A 86 0.60 12.62 3.53
CA VAL A 86 -0.45 11.77 4.12
C VAL A 86 -0.22 10.33 3.71
N ARG A 87 -0.48 9.39 4.62
CA ARG A 87 -0.48 7.95 4.34
C ARG A 87 -1.88 7.41 4.55
N GLY A 88 -2.28 6.43 3.76
CA GLY A 88 -3.55 5.76 3.96
C GLY A 88 -3.52 4.28 3.64
N TRP A 89 -4.41 3.55 4.30
CA TRP A 89 -4.63 2.12 4.14
C TRP A 89 -6.09 1.92 3.78
N ILE A 90 -6.35 1.45 2.56
CA ILE A 90 -7.70 1.30 2.01
C ILE A 90 -7.96 -0.20 1.82
N PRO A 91 -8.97 -0.80 2.47
CA PRO A 91 -9.35 -2.19 2.20
C PRO A 91 -9.79 -2.34 0.75
N VAL A 92 -9.53 -3.51 0.14
CA VAL A 92 -10.05 -3.84 -1.18
C VAL A 92 -11.42 -4.49 -1.02
N GLU A 93 -12.47 -3.85 -1.53
CA GLU A 93 -13.84 -4.37 -1.45
C GLU A 93 -13.94 -5.79 -2.04
N GLY A 94 -14.55 -6.71 -1.29
CA GLY A 94 -14.62 -8.13 -1.66
C GLY A 94 -13.36 -8.95 -1.37
N TYR A 95 -12.29 -8.33 -0.85
CA TYR A 95 -11.02 -8.99 -0.52
C TYR A 95 -10.50 -8.55 0.86
N GLU A 96 -11.02 -9.15 1.93
CA GLU A 96 -10.72 -8.76 3.33
C GLU A 96 -9.23 -8.85 3.72
N GLU A 97 -8.46 -9.65 2.98
CA GLU A 97 -7.03 -9.84 3.21
C GLU A 97 -6.14 -8.88 2.41
N LEU A 98 -6.72 -8.03 1.57
CA LEU A 98 -6.01 -7.14 0.66
C LEU A 98 -6.29 -5.67 0.98
N PHE A 99 -5.27 -4.85 0.78
CA PHE A 99 -5.40 -3.40 0.93
C PHE A 99 -4.42 -2.63 0.06
N VAL A 100 -4.80 -1.40 -0.27
CA VAL A 100 -3.91 -0.42 -0.88
C VAL A 100 -3.28 0.42 0.22
N HIS A 101 -1.95 0.47 0.25
CA HIS A 101 -1.22 1.41 1.11
C HIS A 101 -0.58 2.50 0.25
N PHE A 102 -1.11 3.71 0.36
CA PHE A 102 -0.63 4.86 -0.39
C PHE A 102 0.12 5.88 0.49
N THR A 103 0.94 6.69 -0.16
CA THR A 103 1.54 7.91 0.43
C THR A 103 1.48 9.01 -0.61
N LEU A 104 0.96 10.17 -0.23
CA LEU A 104 0.80 11.33 -1.10
C LEU A 104 1.44 12.55 -0.45
N ALA A 105 2.28 13.26 -1.22
CA ALA A 105 2.81 14.55 -0.78
C ALA A 105 1.69 15.60 -0.79
N ILE A 106 1.63 16.42 0.26
CA ILE A 106 0.72 17.55 0.38
C ILE A 106 1.49 18.76 -0.17
N PRO A 107 1.14 19.28 -1.35
CA PRO A 107 1.82 20.45 -1.90
C PRO A 107 1.56 21.68 -1.02
N GLU A 108 2.51 22.63 -1.04
CA GLU A 108 2.32 23.91 -0.40
C GLU A 108 1.12 24.65 -0.98
N LYS A 109 0.44 25.40 -0.12
CA LYS A 109 -0.65 26.27 -0.55
C LYS A 109 -0.07 27.41 -1.39
N LYS A 110 -0.57 27.57 -2.62
CA LYS A 110 -0.25 28.73 -3.47
C LYS A 110 -0.94 29.99 -2.98
#